data_AF-A0A9W9Z859-F1
#
_entry.id   AF-A0A9W9Z859-F1
#
_cell.length_a   1.000
_cell.length_b   1.000
_cell.length_c   1.000
_cell.angle_alpha   90.00
_cell.angle_beta   90.00
_cell.angle_gamma   90.00
#
_symmetry.space_group_name_H-M   'P 1'
#
loop_
_entity.id
_entity.type
_entity.pdbx_description
1 polymer ?
#
loop_
_entity_poly.entity_id
_entity_poly.type
_entity_poly.pdbx_seq_one_letter_code
_entity_poly.pdbx_strand_id
1 'polypeptide(L)'
;MLEDLGCQTSTLYLDVSGEVYYLGSKAGTSFLANNQDISIKFREFFGNKNEQFSITDVQDLFNKKYSEACGKPCKVPYLKGGFEVHGLPEGITFKKPYNYGRRQIKQIMLAANNVYFSIKSSSDEPVCQENGQENGSEEIPADGDIHSLLSKIGGVEAAERAVHGGKIEEDEVEVVDLCISASERLTLYVSCLHFFTPDAWLSVGVNMKHSDEATSLVLPIYTTADEQFWLFHTISKPMRIMKTVNTTKIRGRWLDLRGDGSYCLINHDEVLGKNIIRTAHGPLYFECSANLDSEEPFHLPVAVRSVILATLRQSGLSTL
;
A
#
# COMPACT_ATOMS: atom_id res chain seq x y z
N MET A 1 10.53 -44.40 -15.74
CA MET A 1 10.41 -44.42 -14.25
C MET A 1 11.78 -44.79 -13.67
N LEU A 2 12.17 -44.33 -12.47
CA LEU A 2 13.47 -44.71 -11.86
C LEU A 2 13.66 -46.24 -11.73
N GLU A 3 12.55 -46.97 -11.66
CA GLU A 3 12.50 -48.43 -11.62
C GLU A 3 12.98 -49.08 -12.94
N ASP A 4 12.79 -48.40 -14.08
CA ASP A 4 13.28 -48.87 -15.39
C ASP A 4 14.81 -48.79 -15.50
N LEU A 5 15.45 -48.06 -14.58
CA LEU A 5 16.91 -47.96 -14.44
C LEU A 5 17.45 -48.91 -13.34
N GLY A 6 16.60 -49.82 -12.82
CA GLY A 6 16.96 -50.78 -11.78
C GLY A 6 16.96 -50.23 -10.35
N CYS A 7 16.57 -48.97 -10.15
CA CYS A 7 16.48 -48.38 -8.82
C CYS A 7 15.22 -48.88 -8.08
N GLN A 8 15.38 -49.30 -6.81
CA GLN A 8 14.26 -49.55 -5.92
C GLN A 8 13.92 -48.27 -5.18
N THR A 9 12.67 -47.82 -5.30
CA THR A 9 12.19 -46.57 -4.68
C THR A 9 11.22 -46.86 -3.56
N SER A 10 11.20 -45.99 -2.55
CA SER A 10 10.21 -45.99 -1.49
C SER A 10 9.96 -44.54 -1.07
N THR A 11 8.68 -44.16 -1.00
CA THR A 11 8.22 -42.80 -0.72
C THR A 11 7.20 -42.86 0.41
N LEU A 12 7.40 -42.01 1.40
CA LEU A 12 6.50 -41.84 2.54
C LEU A 12 5.90 -40.44 2.45
N TYR A 13 4.58 -40.30 2.52
CA TYR A 13 3.96 -38.97 2.60
C TYR A 13 2.82 -38.96 3.63
N LEU A 14 2.63 -37.80 4.26
CA LEU A 14 1.57 -37.53 5.21
C LEU A 14 0.51 -36.69 4.50
N ASP A 15 -0.75 -37.11 4.57
CA ASP A 15 -1.85 -36.30 4.04
C ASP A 15 -2.32 -35.24 5.06
N VAL A 16 -3.26 -34.40 4.63
CA VAL A 16 -3.82 -33.33 5.49
C VAL A 16 -4.64 -33.86 6.67
N SER A 17 -5.05 -35.12 6.66
CA SER A 17 -5.77 -35.79 7.75
C SER A 17 -4.83 -36.40 8.79
N GLY A 18 -3.52 -36.43 8.51
CA GLY A 18 -2.51 -37.04 9.37
C GLY A 18 -2.26 -38.52 9.09
N GLU A 19 -2.83 -39.06 8.01
CA GLU A 19 -2.62 -40.43 7.58
C GLU A 19 -1.32 -40.56 6.79
N VAL A 20 -0.56 -41.62 7.06
CA VAL A 20 0.74 -41.88 6.43
C VAL A 20 0.59 -42.93 5.34
N TYR A 21 1.01 -42.59 4.12
CA TYR A 21 0.96 -43.45 2.95
C TYR A 21 2.36 -43.87 2.49
N TYR A 22 2.45 -45.10 1.99
CA TYR A 22 3.67 -45.70 1.45
C TYR A 22 3.49 -45.97 -0.05
N LEU A 23 4.37 -45.42 -0.88
CA LEU A 23 4.38 -45.59 -2.33
C LEU A 23 5.77 -46.01 -2.81
N GLY A 24 5.85 -46.68 -3.95
CA GLY A 24 7.11 -47.03 -4.62
C GLY A 24 7.18 -48.50 -4.98
N SER A 25 8.37 -48.91 -5.41
CA SER A 25 8.67 -50.28 -5.81
C SER A 25 8.30 -51.30 -4.73
N LYS A 26 7.94 -52.51 -5.17
CA LYS A 26 7.65 -53.62 -4.24
C LYS A 26 8.84 -53.93 -3.31
N ALA A 27 10.08 -53.82 -3.81
CA ALA A 27 11.24 -54.08 -2.95
C ALA A 27 11.52 -52.91 -1.99
N GLY A 28 11.37 -51.66 -2.43
CA GLY A 28 11.58 -50.49 -1.58
C GLY A 28 10.54 -50.33 -0.46
N THR A 29 9.27 -50.66 -0.74
CA THR A 29 8.22 -50.73 0.28
C THR A 29 8.47 -51.88 1.27
N SER A 30 8.85 -53.07 0.77
CA SER A 30 9.21 -54.21 1.61
C SER A 30 10.44 -53.92 2.50
N PHE A 31 11.41 -53.15 1.99
CA PHE A 31 12.57 -52.72 2.76
C PHE A 31 12.16 -51.85 3.97
N LEU A 32 11.30 -50.84 3.76
CA LEU A 32 10.84 -49.99 4.88
C LEU A 32 9.99 -50.76 5.89
N ALA A 33 9.20 -51.75 5.45
CA ALA A 33 8.41 -52.59 6.34
C ALA A 33 9.28 -53.48 7.24
N ASN A 34 10.40 -53.98 6.72
CA ASN A 34 11.31 -54.85 7.46
C ASN A 34 12.37 -54.10 8.28
N ASN A 35 12.58 -52.80 8.03
CA ASN A 35 13.53 -51.96 8.76
C ASN A 35 12.79 -50.86 9.53
N GLN A 36 12.20 -51.25 10.66
CA GLN A 36 11.31 -50.38 11.43
C GLN A 36 12.04 -49.16 12.04
N ASP A 37 13.32 -49.30 12.38
CA ASP A 37 14.19 -48.22 12.86
C ASP A 37 14.38 -47.11 11.80
N ILE A 38 14.54 -47.50 10.53
CA ILE A 38 14.61 -46.57 9.40
C ILE A 38 13.25 -45.90 9.22
N SER A 39 12.16 -46.68 9.22
CA SER A 39 10.80 -46.17 9.11
C SER A 39 10.43 -45.17 10.24
N ILE A 40 10.90 -45.41 11.47
CA ILE A 40 10.71 -44.50 12.59
C ILE A 40 11.46 -43.19 12.35
N LYS A 41 12.74 -43.23 11.93
CA LYS A 41 13.50 -42.01 11.58
C LYS A 41 12.82 -41.19 10.48
N PHE A 42 12.23 -41.83 9.46
CA PHE A 42 11.46 -41.12 8.44
C PHE A 42 10.19 -40.47 9.01
N ARG A 43 9.48 -41.16 9.92
CA ARG A 43 8.29 -40.62 10.58
C ARG A 43 8.59 -39.49 11.58
N GLU A 44 9.76 -39.48 12.20
CA GLU A 44 10.22 -38.34 13.03
C GLU A 44 10.26 -37.02 12.24
N PHE A 45 10.47 -37.06 10.91
CA PHE A 45 10.37 -35.86 10.07
C PHE A 45 8.95 -35.29 9.96
N PHE A 46 7.90 -36.10 10.16
CA PHE A 46 6.51 -35.63 10.22
C PHE A 46 6.13 -35.08 11.59
N GLY A 47 6.69 -35.66 12.66
CA GLY A 47 6.42 -35.25 14.05
C GLY A 47 7.07 -33.92 14.45
N ASN A 48 8.12 -33.51 13.74
CA ASN A 48 8.61 -32.14 13.82
C ASN A 48 7.58 -31.21 13.17
N LYS A 49 6.72 -30.61 14.00
CA LYS A 49 6.06 -29.35 13.69
C LYS A 49 7.16 -28.32 13.43
N ASN A 50 7.73 -28.33 12.23
CA ASN A 50 8.40 -27.17 11.70
C ASN A 50 7.27 -26.17 11.50
N GLU A 51 7.05 -25.31 12.50
CA GLU A 51 6.39 -24.03 12.28
C GLU A 51 7.04 -23.44 11.03
N GLN A 52 6.30 -23.47 9.93
CA GLN A 52 6.79 -22.98 8.66
C GLN A 52 6.66 -21.48 8.71
N PHE A 53 7.67 -20.84 9.27
CA PHE A 53 7.82 -19.41 9.17
C PHE A 53 8.24 -19.05 7.75
N SER A 54 7.55 -18.06 7.21
CA SER A 54 7.75 -17.47 5.90
C SER A 54 8.60 -16.21 5.98
N ILE A 55 8.99 -15.70 4.81
CA ILE A 55 9.65 -14.39 4.69
C ILE A 55 8.72 -13.29 5.23
N THR A 56 7.42 -13.40 4.97
CA THR A 56 6.40 -12.45 5.44
C THR A 56 6.32 -12.40 6.97
N ASP A 57 6.44 -13.55 7.65
CA ASP A 57 6.40 -13.56 9.13
C ASP A 57 7.55 -12.76 9.76
N VAL A 58 8.75 -12.86 9.19
CA VAL A 58 9.91 -12.06 9.65
C VAL A 58 9.74 -10.59 9.30
N GLN A 59 9.16 -10.29 8.13
CA GLN A 59 8.85 -8.92 7.72
C GLN A 59 7.86 -8.27 8.67
N ASP A 60 6.78 -8.96 9.00
CA ASP A 60 5.75 -8.48 9.92
C ASP A 60 6.29 -8.34 11.35
N LEU A 61 7.12 -9.28 11.81
CA LEU A 61 7.83 -9.16 13.08
C LEU A 61 8.67 -7.88 13.14
N PHE A 62 9.50 -7.65 12.12
CA PHE A 62 10.37 -6.48 12.08
C PHE A 62 9.57 -5.17 11.98
N ASN A 63 8.56 -5.10 11.11
CA ASN A 63 7.69 -3.94 11.00
C ASN A 63 6.96 -3.65 12.31
N LYS A 64 6.47 -4.67 13.00
CA LYS A 64 5.83 -4.54 14.31
C LYS A 64 6.79 -3.98 15.35
N LYS A 65 7.98 -4.58 15.48
CA LYS A 65 9.00 -4.14 16.47
C LYS A 65 9.53 -2.75 16.18
N TYR A 66 9.63 -2.37 14.91
CA TYR A 66 10.00 -1.02 14.52
C TYR A 66 8.88 0.00 14.80
N SER A 67 7.63 -0.35 14.48
CA SER A 67 6.45 0.48 14.81
C SER A 67 6.33 0.73 16.32
N GLU A 68 6.60 -0.29 17.13
CA GLU A 68 6.68 -0.17 18.60
C GLU A 68 7.74 0.86 19.03
N ALA A 69 8.90 0.88 18.38
CA ALA A 69 9.96 1.86 18.66
C ALA A 69 9.63 3.26 18.15
N CYS A 70 8.93 3.38 17.01
CA CYS A 70 8.49 4.66 16.43
C CYS A 70 7.29 5.28 17.15
N GLY A 71 6.53 4.47 17.90
CA GLY A 71 5.26 4.90 18.49
C GLY A 71 4.12 5.09 17.46
N LYS A 72 4.34 4.73 16.19
CA LYS A 72 3.37 4.82 15.10
C LYS A 72 3.57 3.66 14.10
N PRO A 73 2.52 3.24 13.35
CA PRO A 73 2.65 2.22 12.32
C PRO A 73 3.67 2.62 11.25
N CYS A 74 4.73 1.84 11.05
CA CYS A 74 5.80 2.08 10.07
C CYS A 74 6.34 0.75 9.54
N LYS A 75 6.79 0.73 8.27
CA LYS A 75 7.66 -0.34 7.77
C LYS A 75 9.09 -0.01 8.16
N VAL A 76 9.94 -1.02 8.29
CA VAL A 76 11.34 -0.77 8.64
C VAL A 76 12.06 -0.13 7.46
N PRO A 77 12.70 1.06 7.61
CA PRO A 77 13.40 1.75 6.55
C PRO A 77 14.77 1.08 6.26
N TYR A 78 14.79 -0.07 5.57
CA TYR A 78 15.99 -0.91 5.43
C TYR A 78 17.17 -0.19 4.77
N LEU A 79 16.90 0.85 3.98
CA LEU A 79 17.91 1.66 3.30
C LEU A 79 18.36 2.92 4.07
N LYS A 80 17.49 3.52 4.88
CA LYS A 80 17.71 4.87 5.44
C LYS A 80 18.46 4.87 6.78
N GLY A 81 18.67 3.69 7.37
CA GLY A 81 19.30 3.58 8.68
C GLY A 81 18.54 4.37 9.76
N GLY A 82 19.26 5.00 10.68
CA GLY A 82 18.65 5.82 11.75
C GLY A 82 18.09 5.03 12.94
N PHE A 83 18.32 3.71 12.98
CA PHE A 83 17.94 2.84 14.09
C PHE A 83 19.02 1.79 14.33
N GLU A 84 18.99 1.19 15.52
CA GLU A 84 19.76 -0.01 15.84
C GLU A 84 18.81 -1.17 16.13
N VAL A 85 19.22 -2.37 15.77
CA VAL A 85 18.45 -3.61 15.97
C VAL A 85 19.19 -4.47 16.97
N HIS A 86 18.49 -4.88 18.01
CA HIS A 86 19.03 -5.67 19.12
C HIS A 86 18.29 -6.99 19.23
N GLY A 87 18.93 -7.96 19.90
CA GLY A 87 18.31 -9.26 20.22
C GLY A 87 18.14 -10.24 19.05
N LEU A 88 18.81 -9.99 17.92
CA LEU A 88 18.94 -10.99 16.85
C LEU A 88 19.81 -12.18 17.31
N PRO A 89 19.54 -13.41 16.80
CA PRO A 89 20.34 -14.58 17.14
C PRO A 89 21.83 -14.42 16.76
N GLU A 90 22.70 -15.09 17.50
CA GLU A 90 24.14 -15.05 17.28
C GLU A 90 24.51 -15.43 15.82
N GLY A 91 25.34 -14.60 15.19
CA GLY A 91 25.76 -14.79 13.80
C GLY A 91 24.74 -14.34 12.73
N ILE A 92 23.57 -13.81 13.12
CA ILE A 92 22.59 -13.24 12.19
C ILE A 92 22.64 -11.72 12.23
N THR A 93 23.01 -11.12 11.10
CA THR A 93 22.99 -9.66 10.90
C THR A 93 21.63 -9.19 10.39
N PHE A 94 21.19 -8.00 10.78
CA PHE A 94 19.98 -7.38 10.26
C PHE A 94 20.08 -7.10 8.75
N LYS A 95 19.10 -7.62 7.99
CA LYS A 95 18.95 -7.54 6.53
C LYS A 95 17.46 -7.58 6.16
N LYS A 96 17.15 -7.28 4.90
CA LYS A 96 15.80 -7.46 4.34
C LYS A 96 15.33 -8.93 4.48
N PRO A 97 14.06 -9.18 4.83
CA PRO A 97 13.54 -10.51 5.13
C PRO A 97 13.81 -11.57 4.04
N TYR A 98 13.71 -11.18 2.77
CA TYR A 98 13.93 -12.09 1.64
C TYR A 98 15.40 -12.52 1.45
N ASN A 99 16.34 -11.86 2.12
CA ASN A 99 17.75 -12.23 2.13
C ASN A 99 18.10 -13.29 3.18
N TYR A 100 17.14 -13.73 4.00
CA TYR A 100 17.35 -14.79 4.97
C TYR A 100 17.01 -16.17 4.39
N GLY A 101 17.89 -17.14 4.66
CA GLY A 101 17.59 -18.54 4.41
C GLY A 101 16.57 -19.09 5.42
N ARG A 102 15.91 -20.19 5.07
CA ARG A 102 14.88 -20.86 5.91
C ARG A 102 15.33 -21.11 7.36
N ARG A 103 16.61 -21.46 7.58
CA ARG A 103 17.16 -21.66 8.94
C ARG A 103 17.23 -20.37 9.74
N GLN A 104 17.66 -19.27 9.10
CA GLN A 104 17.76 -17.95 9.72
C GLN A 104 16.36 -17.41 10.05
N ILE A 105 15.40 -17.55 9.13
CA ILE A 105 13.99 -17.20 9.36
C ILE A 105 13.46 -17.88 10.63
N LYS A 106 13.64 -19.20 10.74
CA LYS A 106 13.22 -19.95 11.94
C LYS A 106 13.89 -19.43 13.22
N GLN A 107 15.21 -19.19 13.19
CA GLN A 107 15.94 -18.69 14.36
C GLN A 107 15.48 -17.29 14.78
N ILE A 108 15.24 -16.39 13.82
CA ILE A 108 14.74 -15.04 14.10
C ILE A 108 13.35 -15.12 14.74
N MET A 109 12.44 -15.93 14.20
CA MET A 109 11.08 -16.07 14.75
C MET A 109 11.06 -16.70 16.15
N LEU A 110 11.95 -17.67 16.42
CA LEU A 110 12.10 -18.23 17.78
C LEU A 110 12.64 -17.20 18.78
N ALA A 111 13.42 -16.21 18.32
CA ALA A 111 13.92 -15.11 19.12
C ALA A 111 13.03 -13.85 19.06
N ALA A 112 11.82 -13.92 18.49
CA ALA A 112 10.97 -12.76 18.21
C ALA A 112 10.73 -11.84 19.42
N ASN A 113 10.62 -12.41 20.62
CA ASN A 113 10.42 -11.62 21.85
C ASN A 113 11.65 -10.83 22.28
N ASN A 114 12.84 -11.27 21.88
CA ASN A 114 14.11 -10.62 22.21
C ASN A 114 14.46 -9.53 21.19
N VAL A 115 13.92 -9.60 19.97
CA VAL A 115 14.17 -8.61 18.92
C VAL A 115 13.48 -7.29 19.27
N TYR A 116 14.24 -6.20 19.28
CA TYR A 116 13.71 -4.84 19.43
C TYR A 116 14.55 -3.81 18.66
N PHE A 117 13.95 -2.65 18.40
CA PHE A 117 14.56 -1.54 17.68
C PHE A 117 14.78 -0.36 18.62
N SER A 118 15.85 0.40 18.42
CA SER A 118 16.09 1.68 19.09
C SER A 118 16.36 2.75 18.04
N ILE A 119 15.53 3.79 18.01
CA ILE A 119 15.66 4.89 17.04
C ILE A 119 16.75 5.86 17.51
N LYS A 120 17.67 6.19 16.61
CA LYS A 120 18.64 7.25 16.85
C LYS A 120 17.92 8.57 16.62
N SER A 121 17.64 9.31 17.69
CA SER A 121 17.11 10.66 17.58
C SER A 121 18.14 11.56 16.91
N SER A 122 18.05 11.76 15.59
CA SER A 122 18.46 13.02 15.00
C SER A 122 17.42 14.04 15.45
N SER A 123 17.75 14.76 16.51
CA SER A 123 17.01 15.94 16.96
C SER A 123 16.88 16.90 15.77
N ASP A 124 15.66 16.99 15.22
CA ASP A 124 15.02 18.17 14.62
C ASP A 124 13.76 17.71 13.87
N GLU A 125 12.76 17.22 14.62
CA GLU A 125 11.38 17.26 14.14
C GLU A 125 10.78 18.61 14.58
N PRO A 126 10.30 19.48 13.67
CA PRO A 126 9.45 20.57 14.07
C PRO A 126 8.09 19.99 14.47
N VAL A 127 7.72 20.31 15.70
CA VAL A 127 6.41 20.10 16.32
C VAL A 127 5.29 20.46 15.35
N CYS A 128 4.34 19.52 15.15
CA CYS A 128 3.04 19.80 14.56
C CYS A 128 2.34 20.90 15.38
N GLN A 129 2.35 22.13 14.88
CA GLN A 129 1.41 23.16 15.31
C GLN A 129 0.27 23.21 14.30
N GLU A 130 -0.90 22.79 14.74
CA GLU A 130 -2.17 23.23 14.15
C GLU A 130 -2.23 24.74 14.24
N ASN A 131 -2.17 25.43 13.11
CA ASN A 131 -2.70 26.77 12.99
C ASN A 131 -3.64 26.79 11.80
N GLY A 132 -4.93 26.75 12.12
CA GLY A 132 -5.97 27.12 11.17
C GLY A 132 -5.86 28.60 10.85
N GLN A 133 -5.73 28.91 9.56
CA GLN A 133 -6.25 30.13 8.98
C GLN A 133 -6.42 29.92 7.47
N GLU A 134 -7.66 29.71 7.07
CA GLU A 134 -8.12 29.90 5.70
C GLU A 134 -7.83 31.34 5.27
N ASN A 135 -7.24 31.51 4.09
CA ASN A 135 -7.60 32.57 3.15
C ASN A 135 -7.01 32.23 1.77
N GLY A 136 -7.88 32.26 0.76
CA GLY A 136 -7.54 31.96 -0.61
C GLY A 136 -6.60 32.99 -1.24
N SER A 137 -5.58 32.50 -1.92
CA SER A 137 -5.07 33.05 -3.18
C SER A 137 -4.22 31.98 -3.86
N GLU A 138 -4.35 31.95 -5.18
CA GLU A 138 -3.74 31.04 -6.14
C GLU A 138 -2.21 31.12 -6.12
N GLU A 139 -1.50 29.99 -6.20
CA GLU A 139 -0.27 29.81 -6.97
C GLU A 139 0.13 28.31 -7.03
N ILE A 140 0.89 27.95 -8.08
CA ILE A 140 1.52 26.64 -8.28
C ILE A 140 2.30 26.26 -7.00
N PRO A 141 2.32 24.98 -6.55
CA PRO A 141 2.97 24.61 -5.30
C PRO A 141 4.41 25.12 -5.30
N ALA A 142 4.75 25.94 -4.31
CA ALA A 142 6.12 26.38 -4.13
C ALA A 142 7.02 25.16 -3.93
N ASP A 143 8.27 25.23 -4.39
CA ASP A 143 9.22 24.10 -4.40
C ASP A 143 9.42 23.48 -2.99
N GLY A 144 9.25 24.29 -1.94
CA GLY A 144 9.28 23.83 -0.54
C GLY A 144 8.13 22.88 -0.13
N ASP A 145 6.97 22.96 -0.79
CA ASP A 145 5.82 22.09 -0.51
C ASP A 145 6.02 20.70 -1.12
N ILE A 146 6.63 20.62 -2.31
CA ILE A 146 6.96 19.35 -2.97
C ILE A 146 8.01 18.59 -2.15
N HIS A 147 9.09 19.26 -1.74
CA HIS A 147 10.14 18.60 -0.95
C HIS A 147 9.60 18.04 0.38
N SER A 148 8.74 18.78 1.09
CA SER A 148 8.08 18.34 2.33
C SER A 148 7.22 17.09 2.08
N LEU A 149 6.39 17.11 1.03
CA LEU A 149 5.55 15.98 0.66
C LEU A 149 6.37 14.74 0.29
N LEU A 150 7.42 14.90 -0.53
CA LEU A 150 8.33 13.80 -0.86
C LEU A 150 9.03 13.26 0.38
N SER A 151 9.40 14.14 1.33
CA SER A 151 10.02 13.73 2.59
C SER A 151 9.07 12.91 3.45
N LYS A 152 7.77 13.25 3.46
CA LYS A 152 6.73 12.48 4.16
C LYS A 152 6.55 11.07 3.59
N ILE A 153 6.76 10.92 2.28
CA ILE A 153 6.57 9.65 1.54
C ILE A 153 7.83 8.79 1.60
N GLY A 154 8.96 9.37 1.19
CA GLY A 154 10.24 8.72 0.92
C GLY A 154 11.34 9.08 1.90
N GLY A 155 11.11 9.93 2.91
CA GLY A 155 12.14 10.44 3.81
C GLY A 155 12.97 11.57 3.19
N VAL A 156 13.67 12.32 4.04
CA VAL A 156 14.39 13.55 3.67
C VAL A 156 15.47 13.29 2.60
N GLU A 157 16.28 12.24 2.77
CA GLU A 157 17.35 11.93 1.81
C GLU A 157 16.81 11.57 0.42
N ALA A 158 15.70 10.84 0.36
CA ALA A 158 15.10 10.47 -0.91
C ALA A 158 14.44 11.66 -1.60
N ALA A 159 13.81 12.54 -0.83
CA ALA A 159 13.23 13.79 -1.33
C ALA A 159 14.31 14.70 -1.93
N GLU A 160 15.40 14.93 -1.20
CA GLU A 160 16.52 15.78 -1.63
C GLU A 160 17.14 15.25 -2.93
N ARG A 161 17.34 13.94 -3.02
CA ARG A 161 17.86 13.30 -4.22
C ARG A 161 16.87 13.37 -5.39
N ALA A 162 15.58 13.24 -5.13
CA ALA A 162 14.55 13.28 -6.17
C ALA A 162 14.44 14.68 -6.80
N VAL A 163 14.49 15.75 -5.99
CA VAL A 163 14.47 17.13 -6.52
C VAL A 163 15.70 17.46 -7.36
N HIS A 164 16.83 16.77 -7.13
CA HIS A 164 18.04 16.85 -7.95
C HIS A 164 18.07 15.89 -9.15
N GLY A 165 16.92 15.35 -9.57
CA GLY A 165 16.77 14.53 -10.76
C GLY A 165 16.88 13.02 -10.54
N GLY A 166 17.00 12.58 -9.29
CA GLY A 166 16.88 11.16 -8.91
C GLY A 166 15.43 10.65 -8.92
N LYS A 167 15.25 9.36 -8.60
CA LYS A 167 13.94 8.74 -8.41
C LYS A 167 13.84 8.11 -7.03
N ILE A 168 12.67 8.20 -6.40
CA ILE A 168 12.33 7.47 -5.17
C ILE A 168 11.98 6.05 -5.57
N GLU A 169 12.65 5.09 -4.93
CA GLU A 169 12.48 3.65 -5.17
C GLU A 169 11.42 3.04 -4.23
N GLU A 170 10.92 1.84 -4.57
CA GLU A 170 9.82 1.20 -3.84
C GLU A 170 10.16 0.97 -2.37
N ASP A 171 11.39 0.56 -2.10
CA ASP A 171 11.92 0.32 -0.76
C ASP A 171 12.26 1.61 0.00
N GLU A 172 12.05 2.78 -0.59
CA GLU A 172 12.12 4.05 0.12
C GLU A 172 10.73 4.51 0.57
N VAL A 173 9.66 3.95 -0.01
CA VAL A 173 8.26 4.19 0.37
C VAL A 173 7.85 3.23 1.50
N GLU A 174 8.61 3.23 2.60
CA GLU A 174 8.45 2.34 3.76
C GLU A 174 7.61 2.99 4.89
N VAL A 175 6.59 3.78 4.53
CA VAL A 175 5.63 4.37 5.48
C VAL A 175 4.36 3.52 5.48
N VAL A 176 3.78 3.23 6.64
CA VAL A 176 2.44 2.62 6.76
C VAL A 176 1.46 3.69 7.16
N ASP A 177 0.24 3.63 6.64
CA ASP A 177 -0.81 4.61 6.94
C ASP A 177 -0.34 6.05 6.68
N LEU A 178 0.28 6.28 5.53
CA LEU A 178 0.74 7.58 5.06
C LEU A 178 -0.43 8.57 5.08
N CYS A 179 -0.43 9.45 6.08
CA CYS A 179 -1.39 10.53 6.22
C CYS A 179 -0.94 11.74 5.41
N ILE A 180 -1.60 11.97 4.28
CA ILE A 180 -1.50 13.22 3.51
C ILE A 180 -2.85 13.91 3.48
N SER A 181 -2.83 15.24 3.61
CA SER A 181 -4.00 16.12 3.52
C SER A 181 -4.59 16.09 2.10
N ALA A 182 -5.82 16.62 1.96
CA ALA A 182 -6.46 16.75 0.67
C ALA A 182 -5.64 17.59 -0.32
N SER A 183 -4.98 18.65 0.16
CA SER A 183 -4.11 19.51 -0.65
C SER A 183 -2.83 18.79 -1.08
N GLU A 184 -2.11 18.17 -0.14
CA GLU A 184 -0.91 17.36 -0.44
C GLU A 184 -1.21 16.27 -1.48
N ARG A 185 -2.37 15.62 -1.39
CA ARG A 185 -2.80 14.59 -2.35
C ARG A 185 -3.07 15.15 -3.75
N LEU A 186 -3.53 16.39 -3.87
CA LEU A 186 -3.63 17.07 -5.17
C LEU A 186 -2.24 17.33 -5.74
N THR A 187 -1.35 17.91 -4.93
CA THR A 187 0.05 18.15 -5.31
C THR A 187 0.74 16.86 -5.76
N LEU A 188 0.51 15.75 -5.04
CA LEU A 188 1.01 14.41 -5.39
C LEU A 188 0.64 14.02 -6.82
N TYR A 189 -0.63 14.15 -7.19
CA TYR A 189 -1.12 13.74 -8.52
C TYR A 189 -0.75 14.70 -9.65
N VAL A 190 -0.68 16.01 -9.38
CA VAL A 190 -0.31 17.00 -10.41
C VAL A 190 1.18 16.97 -10.68
N SER A 191 1.99 16.98 -9.62
CA SER A 191 3.39 17.38 -9.73
C SER A 191 4.36 16.25 -9.39
N CYS A 192 3.98 15.25 -8.60
CA CYS A 192 4.99 14.38 -7.99
C CYS A 192 5.23 13.05 -8.68
N LEU A 193 4.37 12.61 -9.63
CA LEU A 193 4.50 11.31 -10.32
C LEU A 193 5.93 11.06 -10.86
N HIS A 194 6.55 12.10 -11.41
CA HIS A 194 7.87 11.98 -12.02
C HIS A 194 9.02 11.83 -11.03
N PHE A 195 8.80 11.95 -9.71
CA PHE A 195 9.84 11.68 -8.71
C PHE A 195 9.94 10.21 -8.34
N PHE A 196 9.01 9.35 -8.77
CA PHE A 196 8.95 7.95 -8.36
C PHE A 196 9.34 7.01 -9.49
N THR A 197 9.91 5.85 -9.16
CA THR A 197 9.87 4.69 -10.05
C THR A 197 8.45 4.11 -10.11
N PRO A 198 8.09 3.33 -11.16
CA PRO A 198 6.73 2.81 -11.31
C PRO A 198 6.24 2.01 -10.10
N ASP A 199 7.10 1.16 -9.53
CA ASP A 199 6.76 0.34 -8.36
C ASP A 199 6.64 1.19 -7.09
N ALA A 200 7.52 2.19 -6.93
CA ALA A 200 7.43 3.15 -5.84
C ALA A 200 6.12 3.94 -5.86
N TRP A 201 5.71 4.40 -7.05
CA TRP A 201 4.45 5.11 -7.21
C TRP A 201 3.26 4.26 -6.77
N LEU A 202 3.19 3.00 -7.18
CA LEU A 202 2.15 2.08 -6.73
C LEU A 202 2.18 1.86 -5.21
N SER A 203 3.37 1.75 -4.63
CA SER A 203 3.56 1.61 -3.18
C SER A 203 3.02 2.81 -2.39
N VAL A 204 3.12 4.04 -2.93
CA VAL A 204 2.51 5.24 -2.31
C VAL A 204 1.02 5.04 -2.12
N GLY A 205 0.31 4.57 -3.15
CA GLY A 205 -1.13 4.32 -3.08
C GLY A 205 -1.52 3.26 -2.05
N VAL A 206 -0.76 2.16 -1.98
CA VAL A 206 -1.01 1.07 -1.01
C VAL A 206 -0.84 1.54 0.43
N ASN A 207 0.11 2.44 0.68
CA ASN A 207 0.40 2.95 2.00
C ASN A 207 -0.49 4.14 2.40
N MET A 208 -1.21 4.76 1.46
CA MET A 208 -1.99 5.98 1.69
C MET A 208 -3.19 5.73 2.61
N LYS A 209 -3.29 6.51 3.69
CA LYS A 209 -4.47 6.50 4.57
C LYS A 209 -5.54 7.43 3.99
N HIS A 210 -6.79 7.00 4.07
CA HIS A 210 -7.94 7.79 3.67
C HIS A 210 -8.70 8.30 4.90
N SER A 211 -9.23 9.53 4.80
CA SER A 211 -9.97 10.17 5.90
C SER A 211 -11.19 9.35 6.33
N ASP A 212 -11.34 9.13 7.64
CA ASP A 212 -12.53 8.54 8.26
C ASP A 212 -13.59 9.61 8.59
N GLU A 213 -13.17 10.86 8.66
CA GLU A 213 -13.99 11.99 9.10
C GLU A 213 -14.78 12.60 7.95
N ALA A 214 -14.22 12.63 6.74
CA ALA A 214 -14.85 13.24 5.57
C ALA A 214 -16.30 12.77 5.37
N THR A 215 -17.21 13.73 5.20
CA THR A 215 -18.66 13.49 5.08
C THR A 215 -19.24 13.94 3.74
N SER A 216 -18.48 14.71 2.95
CA SER A 216 -18.91 15.29 1.69
C SER A 216 -17.81 15.12 0.66
N LEU A 217 -18.07 14.32 -0.37
CA LEU A 217 -17.12 14.01 -1.43
C LEU A 217 -17.68 14.40 -2.80
N VAL A 218 -16.80 14.81 -3.69
CA VAL A 218 -17.07 15.00 -5.11
C VAL A 218 -16.27 13.98 -5.91
N LEU A 219 -16.97 13.24 -6.77
CA LEU A 219 -16.43 12.22 -7.65
C LEU A 219 -16.47 12.72 -9.10
N PRO A 220 -15.34 12.74 -9.81
CA PRO A 220 -15.32 12.93 -11.25
C PRO A 220 -15.76 11.63 -11.95
N ILE A 221 -16.73 11.73 -12.84
CA ILE A 221 -17.37 10.62 -13.53
C ILE A 221 -17.12 10.73 -15.04
N TYR A 222 -16.72 9.62 -15.66
CA TYR A 222 -16.65 9.50 -17.12
C TYR A 222 -18.03 9.74 -17.73
N THR A 223 -18.07 10.56 -18.77
CA THR A 223 -19.28 10.82 -19.55
C THR A 223 -19.00 10.59 -21.03
N THR A 224 -20.09 10.41 -21.79
CA THR A 224 -20.07 10.35 -23.26
C THR A 224 -20.68 11.59 -23.89
N ALA A 225 -21.08 12.56 -23.06
CA ALA A 225 -21.59 13.86 -23.48
C ALA A 225 -20.46 14.78 -23.99
N ASP A 226 -20.83 15.98 -24.44
CA ASP A 226 -19.88 16.99 -24.95
C ASP A 226 -18.88 17.50 -23.88
N GLU A 227 -19.14 17.22 -22.61
CA GLU A 227 -18.25 17.54 -21.49
C GLU A 227 -17.18 16.46 -21.28
N GLN A 228 -15.98 16.84 -20.86
CA GLN A 228 -14.87 15.89 -20.64
C GLN A 228 -15.09 14.97 -19.42
N PHE A 229 -15.88 15.41 -18.44
CA PHE A 229 -16.28 14.65 -17.26
C PHE A 229 -17.50 15.31 -16.61
N TRP A 230 -18.26 14.53 -15.84
CA TRP A 230 -19.30 15.04 -14.95
C TRP A 230 -18.85 14.98 -13.50
N LEU A 231 -19.48 15.78 -12.64
CA LEU A 231 -19.24 15.77 -11.21
C LEU A 231 -20.43 15.17 -10.45
N PHE A 232 -20.12 14.31 -9.48
CA PHE A 232 -21.13 13.65 -8.67
C PHE A 232 -20.81 13.82 -7.18
N HIS A 233 -21.71 14.46 -6.45
CA HIS A 233 -21.62 14.63 -5.01
C HIS A 233 -22.13 13.39 -4.28
N THR A 234 -21.42 12.93 -3.25
CA THR A 234 -21.86 11.84 -2.38
C THR A 234 -21.43 12.07 -0.93
N ILE A 235 -22.22 11.52 0.00
CA ILE A 235 -21.90 11.45 1.43
C ILE A 235 -21.26 10.12 1.84
N SER A 236 -20.89 9.29 0.85
CA SER A 236 -20.22 8.01 1.10
C SER A 236 -18.81 8.22 1.66
N LYS A 237 -18.39 7.39 2.62
CA LYS A 237 -17.06 7.48 3.22
C LYS A 237 -15.93 7.16 2.22
N PRO A 238 -14.76 7.82 2.30
CA PRO A 238 -13.61 7.55 1.43
C PRO A 238 -13.22 6.08 1.34
N MET A 239 -13.20 5.35 2.46
CA MET A 239 -12.88 3.92 2.48
C MET A 239 -13.86 3.07 1.64
N ARG A 240 -15.14 3.47 1.59
CA ARG A 240 -16.12 2.83 0.71
C ARG A 240 -15.85 3.17 -0.75
N ILE A 241 -15.49 4.42 -1.05
CA ILE A 241 -15.11 4.84 -2.39
C ILE A 241 -13.89 4.05 -2.89
N MET A 242 -12.86 3.85 -2.06
CA MET A 242 -11.67 3.09 -2.43
C MET A 242 -11.95 1.63 -2.76
N LYS A 243 -12.90 0.99 -2.06
CA LYS A 243 -13.28 -0.41 -2.26
C LYS A 243 -14.28 -0.63 -3.41
N THR A 244 -14.59 0.43 -4.16
CA THR A 244 -15.60 0.39 -5.22
C THR A 244 -15.12 -0.47 -6.40
N VAL A 245 -15.90 -1.49 -6.75
CA VAL A 245 -15.73 -2.30 -7.97
C VAL A 245 -16.72 -1.86 -9.05
N ASN A 246 -16.62 -2.46 -10.24
CA ASN A 246 -17.40 -2.03 -11.42
C ASN A 246 -18.92 -2.00 -11.21
N THR A 247 -19.45 -2.89 -10.37
CA THR A 247 -20.88 -3.05 -10.08
C THR A 247 -21.34 -2.30 -8.83
N THR A 248 -20.42 -1.72 -8.06
CA THR A 248 -20.78 -1.00 -6.83
C THR A 248 -21.58 0.24 -7.19
N LYS A 249 -22.72 0.41 -6.52
CA LYS A 249 -23.59 1.58 -6.66
C LYS A 249 -23.25 2.63 -5.61
N ILE A 250 -23.07 3.86 -6.04
CA ILE A 250 -22.83 5.02 -5.19
C ILE A 250 -23.99 5.99 -5.35
N ARG A 251 -24.68 6.29 -4.25
CA ARG A 251 -25.79 7.23 -4.21
C ARG A 251 -25.29 8.65 -3.99
N GLY A 252 -25.99 9.60 -4.57
CA GLY A 252 -25.58 11.00 -4.51
C GLY A 252 -26.46 11.89 -5.36
N ARG A 253 -25.88 12.99 -5.80
CA ARG A 253 -26.51 14.00 -6.64
C ARG A 253 -25.53 14.47 -7.72
N TRP A 254 -26.02 14.74 -8.91
CA TRP A 254 -25.20 15.34 -9.96
C TRP A 254 -24.96 16.82 -9.67
N LEU A 255 -23.78 17.30 -10.08
CA LEU A 255 -23.39 18.70 -10.07
C LEU A 255 -23.38 19.19 -11.52
N ASP A 256 -24.34 20.05 -11.84
CA ASP A 256 -24.55 20.61 -13.19
C ASP A 256 -23.74 21.90 -13.37
N LEU A 257 -23.01 22.02 -14.47
CA LEU A 257 -22.18 23.19 -14.79
C LEU A 257 -23.03 24.31 -15.36
N ARG A 258 -23.01 25.46 -14.70
CA ARG A 258 -23.69 26.68 -15.14
C ARG A 258 -22.81 27.51 -16.07
N GLY A 259 -23.44 28.40 -16.84
CA GLY A 259 -22.74 29.28 -17.80
C GLY A 259 -21.76 30.28 -17.17
N ASP A 260 -21.86 30.51 -15.86
CA ASP A 260 -20.92 31.33 -15.09
C ASP A 260 -19.70 30.53 -14.55
N GLY A 261 -19.64 29.23 -14.82
CA GLY A 261 -18.57 28.34 -14.35
C GLY A 261 -18.81 27.73 -12.97
N SER A 262 -19.93 28.08 -12.31
CA SER A 262 -20.34 27.47 -11.05
C SER A 262 -21.08 26.16 -11.26
N TYR A 263 -21.22 25.37 -10.21
CA TYR A 263 -21.96 24.11 -10.21
C TYR A 263 -23.13 24.19 -9.24
N CYS A 264 -24.25 23.57 -9.62
CA CYS A 264 -25.37 23.38 -8.72
C CYS A 264 -25.82 21.93 -8.63
N LEU A 265 -26.32 21.55 -7.46
CA LEU A 265 -26.92 20.25 -7.26
C LEU A 265 -28.23 20.13 -8.01
N ILE A 266 -28.40 19.01 -8.70
CA ILE A 266 -29.63 18.66 -9.39
C ILE A 266 -30.22 17.38 -8.78
N ASN A 267 -30.51 16.38 -9.60
CA ASN A 267 -31.27 15.21 -9.21
C ASN A 267 -30.47 14.24 -8.33
N HIS A 268 -31.20 13.56 -7.44
CA HIS A 268 -30.71 12.35 -6.78
C HIS A 268 -30.59 11.21 -7.79
N ASP A 269 -29.45 10.52 -7.75
CA ASP A 269 -29.18 9.42 -8.67
C ASP A 269 -28.19 8.40 -8.06
N GLU A 270 -27.88 7.36 -8.83
CA GLU A 270 -26.86 6.37 -8.53
C GLU A 270 -25.84 6.27 -9.68
N VAL A 271 -24.54 6.30 -9.34
CA VAL A 271 -23.46 6.01 -10.31
C VAL A 271 -22.84 4.65 -10.02
N LEU A 272 -22.40 3.96 -11.08
CA LEU A 272 -21.65 2.72 -10.98
C LEU A 272 -20.15 3.00 -10.82
N GLY A 273 -19.49 2.18 -10.01
CA GLY A 273 -18.07 2.31 -9.71
C GLY A 273 -17.11 2.21 -10.90
N LYS A 274 -17.56 1.61 -12.02
CA LYS A 274 -16.83 1.60 -13.29
C LYS A 274 -16.77 2.97 -13.97
N ASN A 275 -17.70 3.86 -13.66
CA ASN A 275 -17.80 5.19 -14.30
C ASN A 275 -16.94 6.23 -13.56
N ILE A 276 -16.44 5.94 -12.37
CA ILE A 276 -15.60 6.88 -11.61
C ILE A 276 -14.22 6.95 -12.27
N ILE A 277 -13.71 8.16 -12.48
CA ILE A 277 -12.36 8.37 -13.00
C ILE A 277 -11.35 7.85 -11.96
N ARG A 278 -10.32 7.13 -12.41
CA ARG A 278 -9.36 6.42 -11.56
C ARG A 278 -7.94 6.87 -11.83
N THR A 279 -7.18 7.04 -10.75
CA THR A 279 -5.72 7.18 -10.78
C THR A 279 -5.08 5.80 -10.61
N ALA A 280 -3.74 5.75 -10.64
CA ALA A 280 -2.99 4.55 -10.26
C ALA A 280 -3.28 4.07 -8.82
N HIS A 281 -3.74 4.96 -7.93
CA HIS A 281 -4.05 4.65 -6.53
C HIS A 281 -5.54 4.32 -6.29
N GLY A 282 -6.36 4.25 -7.35
CA GLY A 282 -7.80 3.93 -7.26
C GLY A 282 -8.72 5.08 -7.65
N PRO A 283 -10.02 5.01 -7.28
CA PRO A 283 -11.03 6.00 -7.65
C PRO A 283 -10.64 7.41 -7.19
N LEU A 284 -10.70 8.38 -8.10
CA LEU A 284 -10.43 9.77 -7.78
C LEU A 284 -11.61 10.36 -7.01
N TYR A 285 -11.33 11.08 -5.94
CA TYR A 285 -12.33 11.80 -5.15
C TYR A 285 -11.71 13.01 -4.48
N PHE A 286 -12.54 14.01 -4.18
CA PHE A 286 -12.13 15.23 -3.49
C PHE A 286 -13.08 15.51 -2.34
N GLU A 287 -12.54 16.02 -1.23
CA GLU A 287 -13.36 16.46 -0.10
C GLU A 287 -13.96 17.83 -0.45
N CYS A 288 -15.25 17.99 -0.21
CA CYS A 288 -15.98 19.23 -0.50
C CYS A 288 -16.43 19.85 0.82
N SER A 289 -15.73 20.90 1.25
CA SER A 289 -16.08 21.69 2.43
C SER A 289 -17.21 22.69 2.18
N ALA A 290 -17.49 23.02 0.91
CA ALA A 290 -18.56 23.93 0.54
C ALA A 290 -19.94 23.35 0.91
N ASN A 291 -20.81 24.20 1.44
CA ASN A 291 -22.22 23.86 1.65
C ASN A 291 -22.97 23.93 0.32
N LEU A 292 -23.07 22.78 -0.37
CA LEU A 292 -23.69 22.71 -1.70
C LEU A 292 -25.21 22.96 -1.70
N ASP A 293 -25.86 22.95 -0.53
CA ASP A 293 -27.28 23.26 -0.39
C ASP A 293 -27.52 24.75 -0.10
N SER A 294 -26.47 25.57 0.01
CA SER A 294 -26.58 27.03 0.13
C SER A 294 -26.78 27.70 -1.24
N GLU A 295 -27.18 28.97 -1.25
CA GLU A 295 -27.25 29.77 -2.49
C GLU A 295 -25.86 30.21 -3.00
N GLU A 296 -24.78 29.90 -2.26
CA GLU A 296 -23.43 30.27 -2.69
C GLU A 296 -22.98 29.39 -3.86
N PRO A 297 -22.43 29.99 -4.94
CA PRO A 297 -22.03 29.24 -6.11
C PRO A 297 -20.78 28.40 -5.84
N PHE A 298 -20.90 27.08 -5.93
CA PHE A 298 -19.76 26.17 -5.82
C PHE A 298 -18.94 26.21 -7.12
N HIS A 299 -17.65 26.50 -7.01
CA HIS A 299 -16.72 26.43 -8.13
C HIS A 299 -15.73 25.29 -7.93
N LEU A 300 -15.49 24.51 -8.99
CA LEU A 300 -14.50 23.44 -8.94
C LEU A 300 -13.09 24.06 -8.82
N PRO A 301 -12.31 23.74 -7.77
CA PRO A 301 -10.97 24.28 -7.64
C PRO A 301 -10.08 23.94 -8.84
N VAL A 302 -9.27 24.89 -9.29
CA VAL A 302 -8.42 24.73 -10.49
C VAL A 302 -7.48 23.52 -10.35
N ALA A 303 -6.87 23.32 -9.18
CA ALA A 303 -6.02 22.16 -8.91
C ALA A 303 -6.76 20.83 -9.08
N VAL A 304 -8.00 20.74 -8.59
CA VAL A 304 -8.87 19.56 -8.74
C VAL A 304 -9.15 19.31 -10.22
N ARG A 305 -9.52 20.35 -10.98
CA ARG A 305 -9.75 20.25 -12.42
C ARG A 305 -8.50 19.77 -13.15
N SER A 306 -7.33 20.32 -12.82
CA SER A 306 -6.03 19.91 -13.41
C SER A 306 -5.73 18.44 -13.17
N VAL A 307 -5.97 17.92 -11.95
CA VAL A 307 -5.80 16.48 -11.65
C VAL A 307 -6.72 15.61 -12.50
N ILE A 308 -8.00 16.00 -12.64
CA ILE A 308 -8.97 15.25 -13.45
C ILE A 308 -8.49 15.19 -14.90
N LEU A 309 -8.11 16.33 -15.49
CA LEU A 309 -7.65 16.41 -16.87
C LEU A 309 -6.35 15.63 -17.09
N ALA A 310 -5.39 15.73 -16.17
CA ALA A 310 -4.16 14.94 -16.23
C ALA A 310 -4.44 13.43 -16.19
N THR A 311 -5.38 13.01 -15.33
CA THR A 311 -5.79 11.60 -15.20
C THR A 311 -6.44 11.09 -16.49
N LEU A 312 -7.32 11.89 -17.11
CA LEU A 312 -7.99 11.55 -18.37
C LEU A 312 -7.00 11.41 -19.55
N ARG A 313 -5.97 12.27 -19.59
CA ARG A 313 -4.89 12.18 -20.59
C ARG A 313 -4.08 10.90 -20.42
N GLN A 314 -3.75 10.53 -19.19
CA GLN A 314 -2.99 9.32 -18.88
C GLN A 314 -3.76 8.03 -19.19
N SER A 315 -5.09 8.04 -19.07
CA SER A 315 -5.93 6.87 -19.40
C SER A 315 -6.22 6.71 -20.90
N GLY A 316 -5.65 7.57 -21.76
CA GLY A 316 -5.87 7.54 -23.21
C GLY A 316 -7.29 7.92 -23.63
N LEU A 317 -8.08 8.51 -22.71
CA LEU A 317 -9.47 8.89 -22.92
C LEU A 317 -9.64 10.39 -23.23
N SER A 318 -8.56 11.15 -23.34
CA SER A 318 -8.59 12.47 -23.96
C SER A 318 -8.45 12.34 -25.49
N THR A 319 -9.56 12.07 -26.18
CA THR A 319 -9.66 12.46 -27.58
C THR A 319 -10.33 13.82 -27.64
N LEU A 320 -9.55 14.82 -28.10
CA LEU A 320 -9.88 16.21 -28.43
C LEU A 320 -9.71 17.24 -27.30
#